data_AF-A0A7C3HK77-F1
#
_entry.id   AF-A0A7C3HK77-F1
#
_cell.length_a   1.000
_cell.length_b   1.000
_cell.length_c   1.000
_cell.angle_alpha   90.00
_cell.angle_beta   90.00
_cell.angle_gamma   90.00
#
_symmetry.space_group_name_H-M   'P 1'
#
loop_
_entity.id
_entity.type
_entity.pdbx_description
1 polymer ?
#
loop_
_entity_poly.entity_id
_entity_poly.type
_entity_poly.pdbx_seq_one_letter_code
_entity_poly.pdbx_strand_id
1 'polypeptide(L)'
;MNEEKEAGRKITPPTLTDALIPIISLIVLLAGAIYLYGDDATSGPTQVALMLSTMIAALVGLKNGHSLEDMGHAAVEGVSTAMGAIFILLAVGALVGTWMMSGAIATLVHWGVQFLNPNWYYVATVIICAILALSIGSSWTVVGTLGVGLIGIAEALGVSPEITAGAVISGAYFGDKMSPLSETTNLAAAVAGTKLYTHIRGMMWTAVPSILISLVIFGFIGLRQVPQVPLDLTEVLRIMESVYNTGLLTMIPLLVVLIMSLKKVPAYSSIMAGALTGGLMAVI
;
A
#
# COMPACT_ATOMS: atom_id res chain seq x y z
N MET A 1 -40.34 13.27 -24.05
CA MET A 1 -39.73 14.57 -24.39
C MET A 1 -38.22 14.66 -24.09
N ASN A 2 -37.62 13.68 -23.40
CA ASN A 2 -36.14 13.62 -23.23
C ASN A 2 -35.44 12.69 -24.23
N GLU A 3 -36.10 11.63 -24.72
CA GLU A 3 -35.51 10.66 -25.66
C GLU A 3 -35.16 11.27 -27.05
N GLU A 4 -35.93 12.26 -27.54
CA GLU A 4 -35.64 12.91 -28.82
C GLU A 4 -34.42 13.86 -28.78
N LYS A 5 -33.94 14.28 -27.59
CA LYS A 5 -32.74 15.14 -27.48
C LYS A 5 -31.42 14.36 -27.50
N GLU A 6 -31.44 13.05 -27.25
CA GLU A 6 -30.23 12.22 -27.24
C GLU A 6 -29.79 11.79 -28.64
N ALA A 7 -30.72 11.70 -29.59
CA ALA A 7 -30.48 11.22 -30.96
C ALA A 7 -29.57 12.14 -31.83
N GLY A 8 -29.07 13.26 -31.30
CA GLY A 8 -28.28 14.25 -32.04
C GLY A 8 -26.91 14.63 -31.45
N ARG A 9 -26.46 14.03 -30.33
CA ARG A 9 -25.14 14.37 -29.76
C ARG A 9 -24.02 13.66 -30.51
N LYS A 10 -23.20 14.42 -31.22
CA LYS A 10 -21.97 13.92 -31.83
C LYS A 10 -20.92 13.71 -30.75
N ILE A 11 -20.73 12.47 -30.33
CA ILE A 11 -19.64 12.09 -29.41
C ILE A 11 -18.31 12.26 -30.17
N THR A 12 -17.42 13.07 -29.62
CA THR A 12 -16.06 13.25 -30.15
C THR A 12 -15.06 12.55 -29.25
N PRO A 13 -14.11 11.78 -29.80
CA PRO A 13 -13.08 11.17 -28.97
C PRO A 13 -12.29 12.27 -28.24
N PRO A 14 -11.97 12.09 -26.95
CA PRO A 14 -11.23 13.08 -26.18
C PRO A 14 -9.85 13.30 -26.80
N THR A 15 -9.45 14.56 -26.92
CA THR A 15 -8.07 14.90 -27.27
C THR A 15 -7.11 14.51 -26.14
N LEU A 16 -5.81 14.43 -26.41
CA LEU A 16 -4.80 14.20 -25.36
C LEU A 16 -4.93 15.24 -24.23
N THR A 17 -5.18 16.51 -24.60
CA THR A 17 -5.41 17.58 -23.62
C THR A 17 -6.63 17.32 -22.76
N ASP A 18 -7.72 16.82 -23.34
CA ASP A 18 -8.93 16.48 -22.58
C ASP A 18 -8.67 15.35 -21.58
N ALA A 19 -7.90 14.33 -21.97
CA ALA A 19 -7.54 13.22 -21.09
C ALA A 19 -6.59 13.65 -19.95
N LEU A 20 -5.69 14.61 -20.20
CA LEU A 20 -4.73 15.08 -19.21
C LEU A 20 -5.35 16.04 -18.17
N ILE A 21 -6.38 16.81 -18.53
CA ILE A 21 -6.99 17.81 -17.64
C ILE A 21 -7.46 17.17 -16.31
N PRO A 22 -8.24 16.08 -16.29
CA PRO A 22 -8.68 15.46 -15.03
C PRO A 22 -7.52 14.89 -14.20
N ILE A 23 -6.51 14.31 -14.87
CA ILE A 23 -5.35 13.71 -14.22
C ILE A 23 -4.50 14.78 -13.53
N ILE A 24 -4.17 15.87 -14.25
CA ILE A 24 -3.39 16.98 -13.71
C ILE A 24 -4.17 17.67 -12.60
N SER A 25 -5.48 17.90 -12.80
CA SER A 25 -6.33 18.51 -11.78
C SER A 25 -6.36 17.67 -10.51
N LEU A 26 -6.48 16.35 -10.63
CA LEU A 26 -6.42 15.43 -9.49
C LEU A 26 -5.09 15.53 -8.74
N ILE A 27 -3.96 15.51 -9.45
CA ILE A 27 -2.63 15.62 -8.84
C ILE A 27 -2.47 16.95 -8.12
N VAL A 28 -2.84 18.06 -8.76
CA VAL A 28 -2.70 19.41 -8.20
C VAL A 28 -3.62 19.59 -6.99
N LEU A 29 -4.87 19.12 -7.05
CA LEU A 29 -5.81 19.24 -5.94
C LEU A 29 -5.40 18.37 -4.75
N LEU A 30 -4.92 17.15 -4.98
CA LEU A 30 -4.42 16.29 -3.90
C LEU A 30 -3.13 16.84 -3.29
N ALA A 31 -2.16 17.25 -4.11
CA ALA A 31 -0.92 17.86 -3.62
C ALA A 31 -1.21 19.17 -2.88
N GLY A 32 -2.14 19.98 -3.37
CA GLY A 32 -2.61 21.19 -2.71
C GLY A 32 -3.30 20.91 -1.38
N ALA A 33 -4.14 19.87 -1.31
CA ALA A 33 -4.76 19.46 -0.06
C ALA A 33 -3.72 19.07 0.99
N ILE A 34 -2.71 18.27 0.61
CA ILE A 34 -1.63 17.88 1.52
C ILE A 34 -0.75 19.09 1.90
N TYR A 35 -0.43 19.97 0.95
CA TYR A 35 0.41 21.14 1.20
C TYR A 35 -0.25 22.15 2.15
N LEU A 36 -1.56 22.38 2.01
CA LEU A 36 -2.30 23.36 2.80
C LEU A 36 -2.73 22.82 4.18
N TYR A 37 -3.04 21.52 4.28
CA TYR A 37 -3.65 20.92 5.46
C TYR A 37 -2.78 19.88 6.16
N GLY A 38 -1.64 19.46 5.59
CA GLY A 38 -0.77 18.46 6.18
C GLY A 38 -1.50 17.15 6.48
N ASP A 39 -1.37 16.65 7.70
CA ASP A 39 -2.02 15.41 8.17
C ASP A 39 -3.57 15.53 8.19
N ASP A 40 -4.09 16.73 8.44
CA ASP A 40 -5.54 17.01 8.44
C ASP A 40 -6.16 16.94 7.03
N ALA A 41 -5.35 16.83 5.98
CA ALA A 41 -5.83 16.62 4.62
C ALA A 41 -6.70 15.35 4.48
N THR A 42 -6.50 14.37 5.37
CA THR A 42 -7.27 13.12 5.40
C THR A 42 -8.68 13.27 6.00
N SER A 43 -8.92 14.35 6.74
CA SER A 43 -10.17 14.62 7.49
C SER A 43 -11.26 15.29 6.64
N GLY A 44 -11.09 15.40 5.32
CA GLY A 44 -12.05 16.07 4.43
C GLY A 44 -11.44 16.67 3.16
N PRO A 45 -10.30 17.39 3.22
CA PRO A 45 -9.73 18.08 2.05
C PRO A 45 -9.44 17.15 0.87
N THR A 46 -8.91 15.96 1.10
CA THR A 46 -8.66 14.95 0.05
C THR A 46 -9.95 14.46 -0.59
N GLN A 47 -11.01 14.25 0.19
CA GLN A 47 -12.33 13.86 -0.33
C GLN A 47 -12.92 14.97 -1.20
N VAL A 48 -12.79 16.24 -0.79
CA VAL A 48 -13.21 17.39 -1.60
C VAL A 48 -12.40 17.48 -2.89
N ALA A 49 -11.07 17.29 -2.83
CA ALA A 49 -10.20 17.25 -4.01
C ALA A 49 -10.63 16.16 -5.01
N LEU A 50 -10.98 14.96 -4.54
CA LEU A 50 -11.48 13.86 -5.37
C LEU A 50 -12.85 14.18 -6.01
N MET A 51 -13.76 14.81 -5.25
CA MET A 51 -15.07 15.23 -5.78
C MET A 51 -14.91 16.29 -6.86
N LEU A 52 -14.09 17.32 -6.62
CA LEU A 52 -13.82 18.37 -7.61
C LEU A 52 -13.13 17.81 -8.86
N SER A 53 -12.20 16.89 -8.71
CA SER A 53 -11.54 16.22 -9.85
C SER A 53 -12.53 15.42 -10.69
N THR A 54 -13.47 14.72 -10.04
CA THR A 54 -14.57 14.03 -10.71
C THR A 54 -15.50 15.00 -11.46
N MET A 55 -15.81 16.17 -10.86
CA MET A 55 -16.59 17.20 -11.53
C MET A 55 -15.86 17.74 -12.78
N ILE A 56 -14.55 17.95 -12.70
CA ILE A 56 -13.73 18.37 -13.85
C ILE A 56 -13.75 17.30 -14.94
N ALA A 57 -13.62 16.01 -14.58
CA ALA A 57 -13.75 14.90 -15.52
C ALA A 57 -15.13 14.89 -16.20
N ALA A 58 -16.20 15.13 -15.44
CA ALA A 58 -17.55 15.22 -15.99
C ALA A 58 -17.72 16.41 -16.95
N LEU A 59 -17.13 17.58 -16.64
CA LEU A 59 -17.14 18.75 -17.53
C LEU A 59 -16.42 18.45 -18.85
N VAL A 60 -15.30 17.73 -18.80
CA VAL A 60 -14.59 17.28 -20.01
C VAL A 60 -15.45 16.28 -20.81
N GLY A 61 -16.12 15.34 -20.13
CA GLY A 61 -17.05 14.41 -20.78
C GLY A 61 -18.22 15.13 -21.48
N LEU A 62 -18.83 16.11 -20.81
CA LEU A 62 -19.88 16.96 -21.39
C LEU A 62 -19.38 17.74 -22.62
N LYS A 63 -18.18 18.32 -22.54
CA LYS A 63 -17.54 19.02 -23.68
C LYS A 63 -17.40 18.09 -24.89
N ASN A 64 -17.08 16.82 -24.66
CA ASN A 64 -16.91 15.81 -25.71
C ASN A 64 -18.21 15.13 -26.16
N GLY A 65 -19.37 15.62 -25.68
CA GLY A 65 -20.68 15.17 -26.13
C GLY A 65 -21.26 13.98 -25.36
N HIS A 66 -20.66 13.53 -24.26
CA HIS A 66 -21.28 12.51 -23.39
C HIS A 66 -22.44 13.09 -22.58
N SER A 67 -23.48 12.29 -22.32
CA SER A 67 -24.54 12.67 -21.41
C SER A 67 -24.14 12.46 -19.95
N LEU A 68 -24.83 13.11 -19.00
CA LEU A 68 -24.64 12.84 -17.58
C LEU A 68 -25.08 11.41 -17.23
N GLU A 69 -26.05 10.86 -17.95
CA GLU A 69 -26.53 9.50 -17.77
C GLU A 69 -25.48 8.48 -18.21
N ASP A 70 -24.86 8.68 -19.38
CA ASP A 70 -23.75 7.84 -19.88
C ASP A 70 -22.59 7.82 -18.88
N MET A 71 -22.20 9.00 -18.39
CA MET A 71 -21.12 9.12 -17.41
C MET A 71 -21.51 8.54 -16.06
N GLY A 72 -22.79 8.62 -15.67
CA GLY A 72 -23.32 7.97 -14.48
C GLY A 72 -23.22 6.44 -14.57
N HIS A 73 -23.59 5.87 -15.72
CA HIS A 73 -23.43 4.44 -15.99
C HIS A 73 -21.95 4.01 -15.96
N ALA A 74 -21.07 4.79 -16.60
CA ALA A 74 -19.63 4.54 -16.57
C ALA A 74 -19.06 4.61 -15.14
N ALA A 75 -19.55 5.53 -14.31
CA ALA A 75 -19.15 5.62 -12.90
C ALA A 75 -19.57 4.37 -12.11
N VAL A 76 -20.80 3.88 -12.31
CA VAL A 76 -21.30 2.64 -11.69
C VAL A 76 -20.47 1.43 -12.13
N GLU A 77 -20.14 1.33 -13.42
CA GLU A 77 -19.27 0.28 -13.95
C GLU A 77 -17.88 0.34 -13.30
N GLY A 78 -17.29 1.54 -13.21
CA GLY A 78 -15.99 1.74 -12.57
C GLY A 78 -15.97 1.32 -11.09
N VAL A 79 -17.00 1.66 -10.33
CA VAL A 79 -17.17 1.18 -8.95
C VAL A 79 -17.33 -0.34 -8.92
N SER A 80 -18.11 -0.90 -9.84
CA SER A 80 -18.34 -2.34 -9.95
C SER A 80 -17.05 -3.11 -10.22
N THR A 81 -16.17 -2.61 -11.09
CA THR A 81 -14.82 -3.16 -11.32
C THR A 81 -13.98 -3.12 -10.05
N ALA A 82 -14.13 -2.08 -9.23
CA ALA A 82 -13.37 -1.91 -7.99
C ALA A 82 -13.93 -2.69 -6.79
N MET A 83 -15.12 -3.30 -6.88
CA MET A 83 -15.77 -4.01 -5.76
C MET A 83 -14.89 -5.07 -5.10
N GLY A 84 -14.13 -5.83 -5.91
CA GLY A 84 -13.20 -6.83 -5.38
C GLY A 84 -12.11 -6.21 -4.51
N ALA A 85 -11.54 -5.08 -4.93
CA ALA A 85 -10.53 -4.36 -4.18
C ALA A 85 -11.10 -3.72 -2.90
N ILE A 86 -12.34 -3.20 -2.95
CA ILE A 86 -13.03 -2.67 -1.77
C ILE A 86 -13.19 -3.74 -0.69
N PHE A 87 -13.62 -4.96 -1.07
CA PHE A 87 -13.73 -6.06 -0.11
C PHE A 87 -12.39 -6.54 0.42
N ILE A 88 -11.35 -6.56 -0.42
CA ILE A 88 -9.98 -6.84 0.03
C ILE A 88 -9.55 -5.80 1.07
N LEU A 89 -9.73 -4.51 0.79
CA LEU A 89 -9.36 -3.43 1.72
C LEU A 89 -10.07 -3.56 3.07
N LEU A 90 -11.37 -3.88 3.07
CA LEU A 90 -12.14 -4.14 4.28
C LEU A 90 -11.59 -5.35 5.06
N ALA A 91 -11.25 -6.43 4.36
CA ALA A 91 -10.66 -7.62 4.97
C ALA A 91 -9.25 -7.35 5.52
N VAL A 92 -8.44 -6.53 4.84
CA VAL A 92 -7.12 -6.10 5.32
C VAL A 92 -7.26 -5.31 6.61
N GLY A 93 -8.24 -4.40 6.71
CA GLY A 93 -8.52 -3.70 7.98
C GLY A 93 -8.79 -4.65 9.15
N ALA A 94 -9.63 -5.67 8.94
CA ALA A 94 -9.88 -6.70 9.95
C ALA A 94 -8.63 -7.55 10.26
N LEU A 95 -7.85 -7.90 9.24
CA LEU A 95 -6.60 -8.64 9.37
C LEU A 95 -5.60 -7.87 10.23
N VAL A 96 -5.37 -6.59 9.93
CA VAL A 96 -4.41 -5.75 10.66
C VAL A 96 -4.82 -5.64 12.13
N GLY A 97 -6.10 -5.34 12.42
CA GLY A 97 -6.58 -5.24 13.79
C GLY A 97 -6.38 -6.55 14.58
N THR A 98 -6.81 -7.68 14.01
CA THR A 98 -6.68 -8.98 14.68
C THR A 98 -5.23 -9.43 14.83
N TRP A 99 -4.36 -9.12 13.87
CA TRP A 99 -2.94 -9.47 13.92
C TRP A 99 -2.15 -8.60 14.89
N MET A 100 -2.55 -7.34 15.10
CA MET A 100 -2.01 -6.50 16.16
C MET A 100 -2.38 -7.09 17.53
N MET A 101 -3.64 -7.50 17.70
CA MET A 101 -4.12 -8.10 18.95
C MET A 101 -3.45 -9.46 19.22
N SER A 102 -3.27 -10.29 18.20
CA SER A 102 -2.67 -11.63 18.34
C SER A 102 -1.14 -11.62 18.42
N GLY A 103 -0.51 -10.45 18.33
CA GLY A 103 0.96 -10.33 18.31
C GLY A 103 1.65 -10.77 17.02
N ALA A 104 0.89 -11.04 15.94
CA ALA A 104 1.46 -11.49 14.67
C ALA A 104 2.28 -10.38 14.00
N ILE A 105 1.72 -9.16 13.90
CA ILE A 105 2.48 -8.02 13.35
C ILE A 105 3.68 -7.71 14.25
N ALA A 106 3.49 -7.72 15.57
CA ALA A 106 4.56 -7.45 16.53
C ALA A 106 5.71 -8.46 16.40
N THR A 107 5.43 -9.75 16.20
CA THR A 107 6.46 -10.78 15.99
C THR A 107 7.23 -10.56 14.70
N LEU A 108 6.57 -10.20 13.60
CA LEU A 108 7.25 -9.90 12.35
C LEU A 108 8.18 -8.68 12.47
N VAL A 109 7.72 -7.65 13.18
CA VAL A 109 8.52 -6.46 13.51
C VAL A 109 9.70 -6.84 14.38
N HIS A 110 9.47 -7.60 15.46
CA HIS A 110 10.50 -8.03 16.39
C HIS A 110 11.61 -8.81 15.68
N TRP A 111 11.26 -9.81 14.88
CA TRP A 111 12.23 -10.56 14.07
C TRP A 111 12.93 -9.67 13.04
N GLY A 112 12.19 -8.79 12.36
CA GLY A 112 12.78 -7.83 11.43
C GLY A 112 13.85 -6.96 12.08
N VAL A 113 13.56 -6.42 13.26
CA VAL A 113 14.49 -5.58 14.03
C VAL A 113 15.72 -6.38 14.50
N GLN A 114 15.59 -7.67 14.81
CA GLN A 114 16.75 -8.53 15.13
C GLN A 114 17.69 -8.75 13.94
N PHE A 115 17.21 -8.65 12.70
CA PHE A 115 18.05 -8.69 11.50
C PHE A 115 18.74 -7.35 11.18
N LEU A 116 18.47 -6.29 11.94
CA LEU A 116 19.13 -5.00 11.74
C LEU A 116 20.61 -5.09 12.12
N ASN A 117 21.46 -4.83 11.14
CA ASN A 117 22.86 -4.58 11.35
C ASN A 117 23.16 -3.11 11.07
N PRO A 118 23.79 -2.35 11.99
CA PRO A 118 24.10 -0.94 11.78
C PRO A 118 24.87 -0.67 10.49
N ASN A 119 25.77 -1.57 10.09
CA ASN A 119 26.60 -1.42 8.90
C ASN A 119 25.80 -1.51 7.58
N TRP A 120 24.61 -2.11 7.64
CA TRP A 120 23.73 -2.33 6.48
C TRP A 120 22.32 -1.82 6.76
N TYR A 121 22.18 -0.85 7.67
CA TYR A 121 20.89 -0.45 8.23
C TYR A 121 19.85 -0.10 7.15
N TYR A 122 20.19 0.75 6.18
CA TYR A 122 19.26 1.13 5.12
C TYR A 122 18.85 -0.05 4.23
N VAL A 123 19.81 -0.93 3.90
CA VAL A 123 19.54 -2.13 3.10
C VAL A 123 18.63 -3.09 3.86
N ALA A 124 18.91 -3.30 5.15
CA ALA A 124 18.08 -4.11 6.02
C ALA A 124 16.65 -3.54 6.11
N THR A 125 16.50 -2.23 6.30
CA THR A 125 15.21 -1.53 6.29
C THR A 125 14.42 -1.82 5.01
N VAL A 126 15.05 -1.70 3.83
CA VAL A 126 14.38 -2.02 2.55
C VAL A 126 13.89 -3.48 2.54
N ILE A 127 14.75 -4.42 2.91
CA ILE A 127 14.44 -5.86 2.84
C ILE A 127 13.34 -6.23 3.84
N ILE A 128 13.43 -5.75 5.08
CA ILE A 128 12.44 -6.03 6.12
C ILE A 128 11.09 -5.47 5.70
N CYS A 129 11.02 -4.20 5.25
CA CYS A 129 9.78 -3.60 4.77
C CYS A 129 9.22 -4.32 3.54
N ALA A 130 10.08 -4.78 2.62
CA ALA A 130 9.66 -5.56 1.45
C ALA A 130 9.04 -6.91 1.82
N ILE A 131 9.68 -7.65 2.72
CA ILE A 131 9.16 -8.96 3.19
C ILE A 131 7.85 -8.75 3.93
N LEU A 132 7.80 -7.77 4.84
CA LEU A 132 6.60 -7.50 5.62
C LEU A 132 5.44 -7.05 4.73
N ALA A 133 5.67 -6.17 3.77
CA ALA A 133 4.63 -5.69 2.86
C ALA A 133 4.18 -6.78 1.88
N LEU A 134 5.08 -7.69 1.49
CA LEU A 134 4.71 -8.87 0.71
C LEU A 134 3.77 -9.80 1.51
N SER A 135 4.06 -9.99 2.79
CA SER A 135 3.29 -10.84 3.71
C SER A 135 1.93 -10.25 4.08
N ILE A 136 1.86 -8.95 4.37
CA ILE A 136 0.62 -8.26 4.75
C ILE A 136 -0.21 -7.92 3.51
N GLY A 137 0.45 -7.58 2.40
CA GLY A 137 -0.19 -7.07 1.19
C GLY A 137 -0.59 -5.60 1.28
N SER A 138 0.02 -4.80 2.16
CA SER A 138 -0.26 -3.36 2.25
C SER A 138 1.00 -2.56 2.57
N SER A 139 1.33 -1.61 1.70
CA SER A 139 2.44 -0.67 1.93
C SER A 139 2.14 0.30 3.07
N TRP A 140 0.93 0.84 3.14
CA TRP A 140 0.50 1.79 4.17
C TRP A 140 0.60 1.20 5.58
N THR A 141 0.17 -0.05 5.78
CA THR A 141 0.33 -0.73 7.07
C THR A 141 1.79 -0.84 7.46
N VAL A 142 2.68 -1.21 6.54
CA VAL A 142 4.12 -1.35 6.84
C VAL A 142 4.76 0.00 7.15
N VAL A 143 4.45 1.03 6.38
CA VAL A 143 4.97 2.39 6.62
C VAL A 143 4.50 2.90 7.99
N GLY A 144 3.21 2.76 8.31
CA GLY A 144 2.61 3.27 9.54
C GLY A 144 2.97 2.50 10.82
N THR A 145 3.31 1.21 10.72
CA THR A 145 3.66 0.37 11.87
C THR A 145 5.17 0.28 12.06
N LEU A 146 5.83 -0.57 11.27
CA LEU A 146 7.28 -0.78 11.33
C LEU A 146 8.06 0.46 10.86
N GLY A 147 7.58 1.13 9.81
CA GLY A 147 8.29 2.23 9.16
C GLY A 147 8.58 3.39 10.10
N VAL A 148 7.58 3.84 10.85
CA VAL A 148 7.74 4.89 11.89
C VAL A 148 8.73 4.43 12.96
N GLY A 149 8.65 3.17 13.40
CA GLY A 149 9.60 2.61 14.37
C GLY A 149 11.05 2.59 13.86
N LEU A 150 11.25 2.20 12.60
CA LEU A 150 12.58 2.23 11.97
C LEU A 150 13.11 3.66 11.86
N ILE A 151 12.27 4.64 11.51
CA ILE A 151 12.67 6.06 11.50
C ILE A 151 13.13 6.51 12.90
N GLY A 152 12.43 6.10 13.97
CA GLY A 152 12.88 6.38 15.34
C GLY A 152 14.21 5.69 15.71
N ILE A 153 14.43 4.45 15.25
CA ILE A 153 15.71 3.75 15.43
C ILE A 153 16.84 4.46 14.67
N ALA A 154 16.55 5.06 13.51
CA ALA A 154 17.53 5.82 12.74
C ALA A 154 18.08 7.00 13.54
N GLU A 155 17.21 7.74 14.24
CA GLU A 155 17.61 8.84 15.12
C GLU A 155 18.52 8.35 16.27
N ALA A 156 18.17 7.23 16.90
CA ALA A 156 18.98 6.63 17.98
C ALA A 156 20.36 6.15 17.50
N LEU A 157 20.45 5.68 16.25
CA LEU A 157 21.70 5.27 15.60
C LEU A 157 22.57 6.45 15.12
N GLY A 158 22.01 7.65 15.06
CA GLY A 158 22.65 8.82 14.46
C GLY A 158 22.75 8.73 12.93
N VAL A 159 21.87 7.96 12.28
CA VAL A 159 21.78 7.88 10.80
C VAL A 159 20.58 8.71 10.31
N SER A 160 20.62 9.17 9.06
CA SER A 160 19.58 10.08 8.52
C SER A 160 18.18 9.44 8.52
N PRO A 161 17.20 10.04 9.22
CA PRO A 161 15.80 9.61 9.21
C PRO A 161 15.13 9.76 7.84
N GLU A 162 15.53 10.74 7.04
CA GLU A 162 14.98 10.99 5.70
C GLU A 162 15.34 9.88 4.72
N ILE A 163 16.60 9.42 4.77
CA ILE A 163 17.06 8.27 3.98
C ILE A 163 16.36 7.00 4.46
N THR A 164 16.15 6.85 5.78
CA THR A 164 15.35 5.75 6.33
C THR A 164 13.94 5.75 5.80
N ALA A 165 13.26 6.91 5.77
CA ALA A 165 11.92 7.02 5.20
C ALA A 165 11.90 6.58 3.73
N GLY A 166 12.90 6.98 2.94
CA GLY A 166 13.07 6.51 1.57
C GLY A 166 13.27 4.99 1.45
N ALA A 167 14.05 4.39 2.36
CA ALA A 167 14.28 2.96 2.43
C ALA A 167 13.00 2.18 2.79
N VAL A 168 12.27 2.67 3.80
CA VAL A 168 10.97 2.13 4.23
C VAL A 168 9.98 2.12 3.07
N ILE A 169 9.79 3.27 2.40
CA ILE A 169 8.86 3.40 1.28
C ILE A 169 9.26 2.48 0.13
N SER A 170 10.56 2.40 -0.20
CA SER A 170 11.06 1.53 -1.27
C SER A 170 10.74 0.06 -1.03
N GLY A 171 11.00 -0.43 0.19
CA GLY A 171 10.66 -1.79 0.57
C GLY A 171 9.16 -2.03 0.59
N ALA A 172 8.41 -1.17 1.27
CA ALA A 172 6.97 -1.29 1.43
C ALA A 172 6.23 -1.33 0.08
N TYR A 173 6.57 -0.43 -0.85
CA TYR A 173 5.93 -0.37 -2.16
C TYR A 173 6.31 -1.56 -3.04
N PHE A 174 7.55 -2.04 -2.97
CA PHE A 174 7.95 -3.25 -3.68
C PHE A 174 7.17 -4.46 -3.18
N GLY A 175 7.11 -4.66 -1.86
CA GLY A 175 6.40 -5.81 -1.26
C GLY A 175 4.91 -5.81 -1.58
N ASP A 176 4.24 -4.66 -1.41
CA ASP A 176 2.83 -4.46 -1.74
C ASP A 176 2.52 -4.80 -3.20
N LYS A 177 3.30 -4.24 -4.14
CA LYS A 177 3.14 -4.46 -5.58
C LYS A 177 3.39 -5.91 -6.00
N MET A 178 4.22 -6.64 -5.24
CA MET A 178 4.53 -8.04 -5.51
C MET A 178 3.58 -9.01 -4.79
N SER A 179 2.72 -8.50 -3.90
CA SER A 179 1.82 -9.32 -3.10
C SER A 179 0.54 -9.68 -3.86
N PRO A 180 0.18 -10.96 -3.97
CA PRO A 180 -1.14 -11.37 -4.48
C PRO A 180 -2.28 -11.00 -3.53
N LEU A 181 -1.97 -10.57 -2.30
CA LEU A 181 -2.94 -10.16 -1.28
C LEU A 181 -3.30 -8.67 -1.41
N SER A 182 -2.49 -7.89 -2.12
CA SER A 182 -2.63 -6.44 -2.23
C SER A 182 -3.88 -6.02 -3.00
N GLU A 183 -4.64 -5.08 -2.43
CA GLU A 183 -5.82 -4.50 -3.06
C GLU A 183 -5.46 -3.73 -4.32
N THR A 184 -4.36 -2.99 -4.30
CA THR A 184 -3.91 -2.19 -5.46
C THR A 184 -3.47 -3.10 -6.60
N THR A 185 -2.77 -4.18 -6.28
CA THR A 185 -2.34 -5.20 -7.25
C THR A 185 -3.53 -5.94 -7.86
N ASN A 186 -4.54 -6.28 -7.04
CA ASN A 186 -5.77 -6.93 -7.51
C ASN A 186 -6.62 -5.97 -8.36
N LEU A 187 -6.75 -4.70 -7.96
CA LEU A 187 -7.48 -3.67 -8.72
C LEU A 187 -6.80 -3.40 -10.07
N ALA A 188 -5.48 -3.22 -10.08
CA ALA A 188 -4.73 -2.97 -11.30
C ALA A 188 -4.87 -4.12 -12.31
N ALA A 189 -4.83 -5.37 -11.85
CA ALA A 189 -5.06 -6.53 -12.72
C ALA A 189 -6.49 -6.55 -13.28
N ALA A 190 -7.50 -6.25 -12.45
CA ALA A 190 -8.90 -6.20 -12.86
C ALA A 190 -9.16 -5.10 -13.90
N VAL A 191 -8.69 -3.88 -13.65
CA VAL A 191 -8.83 -2.74 -14.58
C VAL A 191 -8.07 -2.97 -15.87
N ALA A 192 -6.89 -3.61 -15.82
CA ALA A 192 -6.12 -3.98 -17.01
C ALA A 192 -6.66 -5.23 -17.74
N GLY A 193 -7.74 -5.87 -17.25
CA GLY A 193 -8.35 -7.04 -17.88
C GLY A 193 -7.45 -8.28 -17.91
N THR A 194 -6.53 -8.41 -16.95
CA THR A 194 -5.56 -9.52 -16.92
C THR A 194 -5.67 -10.35 -15.64
N LYS A 195 -5.14 -11.58 -15.68
CA LYS A 195 -5.10 -12.45 -14.49
C LYS A 195 -4.08 -11.92 -13.49
N LEU A 196 -4.40 -11.91 -12.20
CA LEU A 196 -3.54 -11.44 -11.10
C LEU A 196 -2.09 -11.92 -11.21
N TYR A 197 -1.88 -13.23 -11.31
CA TYR A 197 -0.53 -13.81 -11.38
C TYR A 197 0.21 -13.48 -12.69
N THR A 198 -0.53 -13.24 -13.78
CA THR A 198 0.07 -12.75 -15.03
C THR A 198 0.52 -11.29 -14.86
N HIS A 199 -0.30 -10.46 -14.21
CA HIS A 199 0.03 -9.07 -13.89
C HIS A 199 1.29 -8.97 -13.02
N ILE A 200 1.35 -9.71 -11.91
CA ILE A 200 2.52 -9.73 -11.01
C ILE A 200 3.78 -10.16 -11.76
N ARG A 201 3.69 -11.20 -12.60
CA ARG A 201 4.83 -11.63 -13.44
C ARG A 201 5.29 -10.57 -14.42
N GLY A 202 4.36 -9.83 -15.01
CA GLY A 202 4.67 -8.68 -15.86
C GLY A 202 5.38 -7.57 -15.07
N MET A 203 4.90 -7.27 -13.87
CA MET A 203 5.48 -6.22 -13.02
C MET A 203 6.89 -6.54 -12.54
N MET A 204 7.25 -7.83 -12.37
CA MET A 204 8.62 -8.23 -11.99
C MET A 204 9.70 -7.61 -12.87
N TRP A 205 9.43 -7.43 -14.16
CA TRP A 205 10.37 -6.82 -15.11
C TRP A 205 10.72 -5.36 -14.81
N THR A 206 9.92 -4.68 -13.99
CA THR A 206 10.19 -3.30 -13.55
C THR A 206 10.51 -3.26 -12.06
N ALA A 207 9.74 -3.99 -11.24
CA ALA A 207 9.86 -3.97 -9.79
C ALA A 207 11.16 -4.61 -9.28
N VAL A 208 11.60 -5.73 -9.86
CA VAL A 208 12.83 -6.42 -9.44
C VAL A 208 14.06 -5.59 -9.82
N PRO A 209 14.21 -5.07 -11.06
CA PRO A 209 15.31 -4.17 -11.36
C PRO A 209 15.31 -2.91 -10.49
N SER A 210 14.15 -2.30 -10.24
CA SER A 210 14.09 -1.09 -9.41
C SER A 210 14.51 -1.35 -7.96
N ILE A 211 14.06 -2.45 -7.34
CA ILE A 211 14.46 -2.73 -5.95
C ILE A 211 15.94 -3.09 -5.85
N LEU A 212 16.50 -3.79 -6.85
CA LEU A 212 17.93 -4.09 -6.89
C LEU A 212 18.76 -2.81 -7.00
N ILE A 213 18.36 -1.87 -7.86
CA ILE A 213 19.00 -0.55 -7.97
C ILE A 213 18.90 0.19 -6.63
N SER A 214 17.72 0.22 -6.00
CA SER A 214 17.54 0.83 -4.68
C SER A 214 18.45 0.21 -3.62
N LEU A 215 18.53 -1.13 -3.56
CA LEU A 215 19.41 -1.84 -2.61
C LEU A 215 20.88 -1.47 -2.81
N VAL A 216 21.33 -1.35 -4.06
CA VAL A 216 22.70 -0.90 -4.37
C VAL A 216 22.93 0.53 -3.90
N ILE A 217 22.00 1.45 -4.18
CA ILE A 217 22.09 2.85 -3.76
C ILE A 217 22.12 2.97 -2.23
N PHE A 218 21.17 2.35 -1.53
CA PHE A 218 21.12 2.35 -0.07
C PHE A 218 22.35 1.65 0.55
N GLY A 219 22.89 0.62 -0.09
CA GLY A 219 24.15 -0.02 0.29
C GLY A 219 25.32 0.96 0.23
N PHE A 220 25.49 1.68 -0.89
CA PHE A 220 26.56 2.68 -1.02
C PHE A 220 26.42 3.85 -0.04
N ILE A 221 25.19 4.28 0.24
CA ILE A 221 24.92 5.31 1.24
C ILE A 221 25.28 4.80 2.64
N GLY A 222 24.84 3.58 2.98
CA GLY A 222 25.09 2.95 4.29
C GLY A 222 26.58 2.75 4.58
N LEU A 223 27.36 2.32 3.58
CA LEU A 223 28.82 2.15 3.71
C LEU A 223 29.58 3.45 4.00
N ARG A 224 29.00 4.61 3.67
CA ARG A 224 29.61 5.93 3.93
C ARG A 224 29.25 6.51 5.28
N GLN A 225 28.25 5.95 5.95
CA GLN A 225 27.87 6.37 7.29
C GLN A 225 28.61 5.53 8.32
N VAL A 226 29.22 6.21 9.28
CA VAL A 226 29.77 5.58 10.48
C VAL A 226 28.69 5.72 11.56
N PRO A 227 28.04 4.62 12.00
CA PRO A 227 27.11 4.66 13.12
C PRO A 227 27.82 5.31 14.32
N GLN A 228 27.21 6.34 14.89
CA GLN A 228 27.84 7.11 15.98
C GLN A 228 27.69 6.41 17.33
N VAL A 229 26.71 5.51 17.44
CA VAL A 229 26.32 4.82 18.67
C VAL A 229 26.19 3.32 18.38
N PRO A 230 26.69 2.44 19.25
CA PRO A 230 26.37 1.02 19.20
C PRO A 230 24.85 0.83 19.25
N LEU A 231 24.32 -0.01 18.36
CA LEU A 231 22.89 -0.29 18.31
C LEU A 231 22.48 -1.14 19.51
N ASP A 232 21.94 -0.48 20.54
CA ASP A 232 21.26 -1.15 21.65
C ASP A 232 19.75 -1.15 21.40
N LEU A 233 19.27 -2.27 20.86
CA LEU A 233 17.84 -2.53 20.65
C LEU A 233 17.19 -3.22 21.85
N THR A 234 17.93 -3.51 22.92
CA THR A 234 17.43 -4.31 24.04
C THR A 234 16.22 -3.64 24.68
N GLU A 235 16.24 -2.32 24.88
CA GLU A 235 15.10 -1.61 25.46
C GLU A 235 13.89 -1.60 24.52
N VAL A 236 14.09 -1.41 23.21
CA VAL A 236 13.01 -1.44 22.20
C VAL A 236 12.36 -2.82 22.17
N LEU A 237 13.17 -3.88 22.08
CA LEU A 237 12.67 -5.25 22.06
C LEU A 237 11.98 -5.61 23.38
N ARG A 238 12.50 -5.16 24.53
CA ARG A 238 11.90 -5.37 25.85
C ARG A 238 10.53 -4.69 25.97
N ILE A 239 10.40 -3.45 25.49
CA ILE A 239 9.11 -2.74 25.47
C ILE A 239 8.12 -3.51 24.58
N MET A 240 8.55 -3.94 23.40
CA MET A 240 7.70 -4.74 22.50
C MET A 240 7.23 -6.04 23.16
N GLU A 241 8.13 -6.79 23.81
CA GLU A 241 7.81 -8.02 24.53
C GLU A 241 6.92 -7.79 25.76
N SER A 242 6.93 -6.59 26.34
CA SER A 242 6.06 -6.23 27.47
C SER A 242 4.63 -5.88 27.05
N VAL A 243 4.44 -5.43 25.80
CA VAL A 243 3.15 -4.98 25.26
C VAL A 243 2.49 -6.07 24.41
N TYR A 244 3.29 -6.85 23.68
CA TYR A 244 2.81 -7.84 22.73
C TYR A 244 3.32 -9.23 23.07
N ASN A 245 2.43 -10.22 22.96
CA ASN A 245 2.82 -11.62 22.97
C ASN A 245 3.53 -11.94 21.63
N THR A 246 4.86 -11.94 21.62
CA THR A 246 5.62 -12.29 20.42
C THR A 246 6.05 -13.76 20.46
N GLY A 247 5.92 -14.47 19.34
CA GLY A 247 6.36 -15.86 19.28
C GLY A 247 5.91 -16.60 18.04
N LEU A 248 6.48 -17.79 17.83
CA LEU A 248 6.24 -18.60 16.64
C LEU A 248 4.76 -18.96 16.44
N LEU A 249 4.01 -19.18 17.52
CA LEU A 249 2.58 -19.50 17.46
C LEU A 249 1.77 -18.35 16.86
N THR A 250 2.16 -17.10 17.09
CA THR A 250 1.46 -15.94 16.52
C THR A 250 1.61 -15.81 15.01
N MET A 251 2.46 -16.64 14.38
CA MET A 251 2.60 -16.72 12.92
C MET A 251 1.57 -17.63 12.25
N ILE A 252 0.76 -18.37 13.00
CA ILE A 252 -0.29 -19.23 12.43
C ILE A 252 -1.19 -18.46 11.43
N PRO A 253 -1.68 -17.24 11.75
CA PRO A 253 -2.48 -16.46 10.82
C PRO A 253 -1.75 -16.13 9.52
N LEU A 254 -0.47 -15.75 9.60
CA LEU A 254 0.37 -15.50 8.43
C LEU A 254 0.54 -16.75 7.59
N LEU A 255 0.84 -17.90 8.21
CA LEU A 255 0.99 -19.17 7.51
C LEU A 255 -0.28 -19.56 6.77
N VAL A 256 -1.45 -19.36 7.39
CA VAL A 256 -2.76 -19.61 6.75
C VAL A 256 -2.91 -18.76 5.49
N VAL A 257 -2.67 -17.45 5.59
CA VAL A 257 -2.74 -16.53 4.45
C VAL A 257 -1.76 -16.92 3.34
N LEU A 258 -0.50 -17.20 3.69
CA LEU A 258 0.53 -17.57 2.72
C LEU A 258 0.21 -18.89 2.02
N ILE A 259 -0.25 -19.91 2.76
CA ILE A 259 -0.62 -21.21 2.18
C ILE A 259 -1.81 -21.05 1.22
N MET A 260 -2.84 -20.28 1.61
CA MET A 260 -4.01 -20.03 0.75
C MET A 260 -3.64 -19.24 -0.51
N SER A 261 -2.78 -18.23 -0.35
CA SER A 261 -2.21 -17.45 -1.44
C SER A 261 -1.43 -18.34 -2.42
N LEU A 262 -0.52 -19.20 -1.92
CA LEU A 262 0.24 -20.15 -2.74
C LEU A 262 -0.67 -21.14 -3.48
N LYS A 263 -1.79 -21.53 -2.87
CA LYS A 263 -2.84 -22.35 -3.50
C LYS A 263 -3.73 -21.57 -4.46
N LYS A 264 -3.46 -20.28 -4.69
CA LYS A 264 -4.20 -19.36 -5.57
C LYS A 264 -5.67 -19.20 -5.19
N VAL A 265 -5.97 -19.32 -3.90
CA VAL A 265 -7.28 -18.98 -3.36
C VAL A 265 -7.50 -17.46 -3.53
N PRO A 266 -8.74 -16.98 -3.79
CA PRO A 266 -9.00 -15.55 -3.91
C PRO A 266 -8.45 -14.74 -2.73
N ALA A 267 -7.91 -13.55 -3.01
CA ALA A 267 -7.24 -12.71 -2.02
C ALA A 267 -8.15 -12.39 -0.83
N TYR A 268 -9.38 -11.96 -1.10
CA TYR A 268 -10.39 -11.68 -0.06
C TYR A 268 -10.57 -12.85 0.92
N SER A 269 -10.77 -14.07 0.40
CA SER A 269 -10.96 -15.26 1.24
C SER A 269 -9.71 -15.62 2.05
N SER A 270 -8.52 -15.45 1.46
CA SER A 270 -7.24 -15.72 2.14
C SER A 270 -7.02 -14.75 3.29
N ILE A 271 -7.24 -13.45 3.05
CA ILE A 271 -7.09 -12.38 4.05
C ILE A 271 -8.12 -12.54 5.16
N MET A 272 -9.38 -12.83 4.82
CA MET A 272 -10.43 -13.04 5.83
C MET A 272 -10.14 -14.26 6.71
N ALA A 273 -9.63 -15.36 6.14
CA ALA A 273 -9.18 -16.51 6.93
C ALA A 273 -8.00 -16.13 7.86
N GLY A 274 -7.07 -15.32 7.37
CA GLY A 274 -6.00 -14.72 8.18
C GLY A 274 -6.51 -13.84 9.32
N ALA A 275 -7.54 -13.03 9.08
CA ALA A 275 -8.15 -12.20 10.10
C ALA A 275 -8.86 -13.04 11.17
N LEU A 276 -9.65 -14.04 10.76
CA LEU A 276 -10.34 -14.94 11.69
C LEU A 276 -9.37 -15.75 12.54
N THR A 277 -8.32 -16.29 11.94
CA THR A 277 -7.28 -17.03 12.66
C THR A 277 -6.48 -16.12 13.59
N GLY A 278 -6.20 -14.87 13.19
CA GLY A 278 -5.63 -13.86 14.08
C GLY A 278 -6.54 -13.57 15.27
N GLY A 279 -7.84 -13.38 15.03
CA GLY A 279 -8.83 -13.14 16.09
C GLY A 279 -8.91 -14.29 17.08
N LEU A 280 -8.87 -15.55 16.60
CA LEU A 280 -8.81 -16.73 17.47
C LEU A 280 -7.53 -16.78 18.29
N MET A 281 -6.38 -16.51 17.66
CA MET A 281 -5.08 -16.46 18.34
C MET A 281 -4.99 -15.33 19.37
N ALA A 282 -5.72 -14.23 19.19
CA ALA A 282 -5.74 -13.13 20.15
C ALA A 282 -6.49 -13.45 21.46
N VAL A 283 -7.34 -14.50 21.45
CA VAL A 283 -8.11 -14.94 22.63
C VAL A 283 -7.35 -15.97 23.46
N ILE A 284 -6.36 -16.64 22.87
CA ILE A 284 -5.57 -17.73 23.48
C ILE A 284 -4.24 -17.17 24.01
#